data_AF-A0A7N2KT75-F1
#
_entry.id   AF-A0A7N2KT75-F1
#
_cell.length_a   1.000
_cell.length_b   1.000
_cell.length_c   1.000
_cell.angle_alpha   90.00
_cell.angle_beta   90.00
_cell.angle_gamma   90.00
#
_symmetry.space_group_name_H-M   'P 1'
#
loop_
_entity.id
_entity.type
_entity.pdbx_description
1 polymer ?
#
loop_
_entity_poly.entity_id
_entity_poly.type
_entity_poly.pdbx_seq_one_letter_code
_entity_poly.pdbx_strand_id
1 'polypeptide(L)'
;METNCYQPNGQPPISCTDKPITAQIQIDGTSAAEYPPPRRLRTDEISQVVNDFRIAAKNAIEAVADEIGAEKVGIRLSPYADYNDSGDSNPEALGLYMAESLNKYGILYCHVIEPRMVTQFEKHETICSLLPMRKAFKGTFIVAGGYNREEGNVVIASGSADLVAFGRLFLANPDLPWRFEINAKLNKYDRNSFYTHDPVVGYTDYPFLEPDT
;
A
#
# COMPACT_ATOMS: atom_id res chain seq x y z
N MET A 1 -4.08 3.26 33.15
CA MET A 1 -5.12 2.65 32.28
C MET A 1 -4.72 1.20 32.07
N GLU A 2 -5.67 0.25 32.04
CA GLU A 2 -5.32 -1.14 31.73
C GLU A 2 -4.65 -1.21 30.36
N THR A 3 -3.41 -1.67 30.32
CA THR A 3 -2.57 -1.70 29.13
C THR A 3 -3.02 -2.76 28.10
N ASN A 4 -3.94 -3.65 28.48
CA ASN A 4 -4.52 -4.70 27.63
C ASN A 4 -5.94 -4.39 27.12
N CYS A 5 -6.45 -3.15 27.27
CA CYS A 5 -7.86 -2.83 27.01
C CYS A 5 -8.34 -3.10 25.57
N TYR A 6 -7.43 -3.19 24.61
CA TYR A 6 -7.74 -3.50 23.21
C TYR A 6 -7.75 -4.99 22.90
N GLN A 7 -7.35 -5.86 23.83
CA GLN A 7 -7.31 -7.31 23.62
C GLN A 7 -8.60 -7.96 24.15
N PRO A 8 -9.15 -8.96 23.41
CA PRO A 8 -10.29 -9.73 23.90
C PRO A 8 -10.01 -10.29 25.30
N ASN A 9 -10.95 -10.07 26.23
CA ASN A 9 -10.88 -10.55 27.62
C ASN A 9 -9.63 -10.10 28.40
N GLY A 10 -9.03 -8.95 28.04
CA GLY A 10 -7.87 -8.38 28.73
C GLY A 10 -6.59 -9.21 28.62
N GLN A 11 -6.52 -10.12 27.65
CA GLN A 11 -5.36 -10.98 27.43
C GLN A 11 -4.12 -10.17 27.02
N PRO A 12 -2.90 -10.67 27.28
CA PRO A 12 -1.68 -10.08 26.73
C PRO A 12 -1.71 -10.06 25.20
N PRO A 13 -1.18 -9.01 24.54
CA PRO A 13 -1.13 -8.97 23.08
C PRO A 13 -0.26 -10.10 22.53
N ILE A 14 -0.60 -10.56 21.33
CA ILE A 14 0.18 -11.57 20.61
C ILE A 14 1.41 -10.96 19.93
N SER A 15 2.51 -11.71 19.91
CA SER A 15 3.74 -11.37 19.17
C SER A 15 4.47 -12.66 18.75
N CYS A 16 5.50 -12.53 17.89
CA CYS A 16 6.39 -13.64 17.54
C CYS A 16 7.24 -14.11 18.73
N THR A 17 7.33 -13.30 19.78
CA THR A 17 8.06 -13.57 21.02
C THR A 17 7.29 -13.03 22.24
N ASP A 18 7.62 -13.56 23.40
CA ASP A 18 7.19 -13.11 24.74
C ASP A 18 8.11 -12.05 25.35
N LYS A 19 9.02 -11.48 24.55
CA LYS A 19 9.95 -10.45 25.02
C LYS A 19 9.25 -9.09 25.02
N PRO A 20 9.22 -8.36 26.15
CA PRO A 20 8.68 -7.01 26.17
C PRO A 20 9.55 -6.07 25.34
N ILE A 21 8.91 -5.10 24.70
CA ILE A 21 9.63 -3.98 24.09
C ILE A 21 10.26 -3.14 25.20
N THR A 22 11.51 -2.71 25.01
CA THR A 22 12.14 -1.74 25.91
C THR A 22 11.35 -0.44 25.83
N ALA A 23 11.01 0.15 26.97
CA ALA A 23 10.28 1.41 27.03
C ALA A 23 10.96 2.45 26.13
N GLN A 24 10.22 2.96 25.13
CA GLN A 24 10.67 4.02 24.26
C GLN A 24 10.02 5.33 24.70
N ILE A 25 10.75 6.44 24.54
CA ILE A 25 10.15 7.76 24.67
C ILE A 25 9.14 7.91 23.53
N GLN A 26 7.91 8.30 23.85
CA GLN A 26 6.85 8.56 22.88
C GLN A 26 7.25 9.69 21.92
N ILE A 27 6.49 9.84 20.85
CA ILE A 27 6.70 10.86 19.81
C ILE A 27 6.69 12.29 20.39
N ASP A 28 6.09 12.50 21.57
CA ASP A 28 6.09 13.76 22.31
C ASP A 28 7.44 14.11 22.97
N GLY A 29 8.43 13.21 22.94
CA GLY A 29 9.77 13.40 23.49
C GLY A 29 9.84 13.43 25.02
N THR A 30 8.74 13.20 25.74
CA THR A 30 8.66 13.39 27.21
C THR A 30 8.02 12.22 27.95
N SER A 31 7.13 11.47 27.32
CA SER A 31 6.40 10.37 27.95
C SER A 31 7.07 9.03 27.68
N ALA A 32 7.35 8.23 28.71
CA ALA A 32 7.75 6.84 28.51
C ALA A 32 6.52 6.03 28.07
N ALA A 33 6.60 5.34 26.93
CA ALA A 33 5.55 4.46 26.48
C ALA A 33 5.55 3.18 27.34
N GLU A 34 4.43 2.94 28.03
CA GLU A 34 4.17 1.65 28.68
C GLU A 34 3.45 0.72 27.70
N TYR A 35 4.07 -0.44 27.45
CA TYR A 35 3.50 -1.49 26.63
C TYR A 35 3.26 -2.73 27.49
N PRO A 36 2.10 -3.38 27.37
CA PRO A 36 1.89 -4.65 28.05
C PRO A 36 2.86 -5.71 27.53
N PRO A 37 3.38 -6.61 28.41
CA PRO A 37 4.24 -7.69 27.96
C PRO A 37 3.46 -8.59 27.00
N PRO A 38 3.99 -8.91 25.81
CA PRO A 38 3.29 -9.75 24.87
C PRO A 38 3.40 -11.23 25.27
N ARG A 39 2.51 -12.05 24.71
CA ARG A 39 2.66 -13.51 24.69
C ARG A 39 3.03 -13.98 23.29
N ARG A 40 3.75 -15.10 23.24
CA ARG A 40 4.06 -15.78 21.98
C ARG A 40 2.78 -16.28 21.31
N LEU A 41 2.63 -16.00 20.02
CA LEU A 41 1.61 -16.60 19.17
C LEU A 41 1.83 -18.12 19.08
N ARG A 42 0.81 -18.91 19.37
CA ARG A 42 0.88 -20.37 19.20
C ARG A 42 0.46 -20.78 17.79
N THR A 43 0.97 -21.90 17.31
CA THR A 43 0.68 -22.39 15.96
C THR A 43 -0.81 -22.67 15.73
N ASP A 44 -1.54 -23.12 16.75
CA ASP A 44 -3.00 -23.33 16.69
C ASP A 44 -3.78 -22.02 16.51
N GLU A 45 -3.23 -20.88 16.91
CA GLU A 45 -3.87 -19.57 16.85
C GLU A 45 -3.67 -18.86 15.50
N ILE A 46 -2.70 -19.30 14.68
CA ILE A 46 -2.36 -18.65 13.41
C ILE A 46 -3.59 -18.51 12.52
N SER A 47 -4.39 -19.57 12.41
CA SER A 47 -5.62 -19.57 11.59
C SER A 47 -6.64 -18.54 12.06
N GLN A 48 -6.77 -18.33 13.37
CA GLN A 48 -7.66 -17.32 13.94
C GLN A 48 -7.16 -15.92 13.64
N VAL A 49 -5.86 -15.65 13.83
CA VAL A 49 -5.27 -14.33 13.54
C VAL A 49 -5.45 -13.96 12.07
N VAL A 50 -5.18 -14.90 11.15
CA VAL A 50 -5.44 -14.70 9.71
C VAL A 50 -6.91 -14.35 9.45
N ASN A 51 -7.82 -15.05 10.12
CA ASN A 51 -9.24 -14.78 10.02
C ASN A 51 -9.64 -13.41 10.60
N ASP A 52 -9.00 -12.96 11.67
CA ASP A 52 -9.23 -11.64 12.26
C ASP A 52 -8.81 -10.52 11.31
N PHE A 53 -7.66 -10.64 10.63
CA PHE A 53 -7.26 -9.69 9.58
C PHE A 53 -8.25 -9.66 8.41
N ARG A 54 -8.77 -10.82 8.01
CA ARG A 54 -9.81 -10.93 6.97
C ARG A 54 -11.11 -10.23 7.39
N ILE A 55 -11.53 -10.40 8.65
CA ILE A 55 -12.72 -9.73 9.19
C ILE A 55 -12.47 -8.23 9.32
N ALA A 56 -11.31 -7.81 9.81
CA ALA A 56 -10.95 -6.40 9.94
C ALA A 56 -10.98 -5.69 8.58
N ALA A 57 -10.40 -6.30 7.54
CA ALA A 57 -10.45 -5.76 6.18
C ALA A 57 -11.90 -5.64 5.65
N LYS A 58 -12.74 -6.66 5.88
CA LYS A 58 -14.17 -6.62 5.56
C LYS A 58 -14.88 -5.46 6.27
N ASN A 59 -14.72 -5.37 7.58
CA ASN A 59 -15.38 -4.37 8.40
C ASN A 59 -14.94 -2.95 8.00
N ALA A 60 -13.66 -2.75 7.67
CA ALA A 60 -13.17 -1.47 7.19
C ALA A 60 -13.82 -1.05 5.86
N ILE A 61 -13.95 -1.98 4.90
CA ILE A 61 -14.61 -1.70 3.63
C ILE A 61 -16.10 -1.36 3.85
N GLU A 62 -16.80 -2.18 4.63
CA GLU A 62 -18.23 -2.00 4.91
C GLU A 62 -18.48 -0.68 5.64
N ALA A 63 -17.75 -0.40 6.72
CA ALA A 63 -17.92 0.82 7.50
C ALA A 63 -17.69 2.08 6.65
N VAL A 64 -16.67 2.10 5.79
CA VAL A 64 -16.40 3.25 4.92
C VAL A 64 -17.46 3.33 3.82
N ALA A 65 -17.84 2.20 3.21
CA ALA A 65 -18.87 2.18 2.17
C ALA A 65 -20.24 2.63 2.70
N ASP A 66 -20.61 2.25 3.92
CA ASP A 66 -21.85 2.67 4.58
C ASP A 66 -21.86 4.19 4.84
N GLU A 67 -20.72 4.77 5.19
CA GLU A 67 -20.60 6.21 5.49
C GLU A 67 -20.60 7.08 4.23
N ILE A 68 -19.80 6.74 3.21
CA ILE A 68 -19.56 7.64 2.05
C ILE A 68 -20.13 7.14 0.72
N GLY A 69 -20.66 5.92 0.69
CA GLY A 69 -21.10 5.21 -0.53
C GLY A 69 -19.95 4.42 -1.17
N ALA A 70 -20.22 3.15 -1.51
CA ALA A 70 -19.24 2.23 -2.10
C ALA A 70 -18.61 2.77 -3.40
N GLU A 71 -19.36 3.54 -4.18
CA GLU A 71 -18.92 4.19 -5.41
C GLU A 71 -17.85 5.28 -5.20
N LYS A 72 -17.51 5.61 -3.95
CA LYS A 72 -16.41 6.51 -3.58
C LYS A 72 -15.27 5.80 -2.85
N VAL A 73 -15.36 4.48 -2.67
CA VAL A 73 -14.38 3.69 -1.93
C VAL A 73 -13.42 3.01 -2.90
N GLY A 74 -12.13 3.06 -2.58
CA GLY A 74 -11.13 2.22 -3.23
C GLY A 74 -10.24 1.52 -2.21
N ILE A 75 -9.65 0.40 -2.62
CA ILE A 75 -8.73 -0.37 -1.79
C ILE A 75 -7.38 -0.50 -2.46
N ARG A 76 -6.30 -0.40 -1.67
CA ARG A 76 -4.94 -0.59 -2.15
C ARG A 76 -4.35 -1.89 -1.64
N LEU A 77 -3.81 -2.71 -2.53
CA LEU A 77 -3.26 -4.03 -2.23
C LEU A 77 -1.83 -4.17 -2.76
N SER A 78 -1.02 -4.98 -2.09
CA SER A 78 0.34 -5.33 -2.52
C SER A 78 0.61 -6.82 -2.29
N PRO A 79 -0.08 -7.74 -3.00
CA PRO A 79 -0.04 -9.16 -2.67
C PRO A 79 1.36 -9.78 -2.71
N TYR A 80 2.23 -9.26 -3.56
CA TYR A 80 3.58 -9.76 -3.79
C TYR A 80 4.66 -9.01 -2.98
N ALA A 81 4.29 -7.98 -2.21
CA ALA A 81 5.26 -7.23 -1.42
C ALA A 81 5.62 -8.01 -0.16
N ASP A 82 6.90 -7.99 0.19
CA ASP A 82 7.44 -8.57 1.43
C ASP A 82 8.05 -7.48 2.34
N TYR A 83 7.73 -6.22 2.07
CA TYR A 83 8.16 -5.13 2.93
C TYR A 83 7.47 -5.22 4.30
N ASN A 84 8.21 -4.90 5.38
CA ASN A 84 7.77 -5.06 6.77
C ASN A 84 7.44 -6.51 7.20
N ASP A 85 8.17 -7.49 6.66
CA ASP A 85 8.01 -8.93 7.00
C ASP A 85 6.55 -9.40 6.80
N SER A 86 5.92 -8.95 5.72
CA SER A 86 4.50 -9.16 5.44
C SER A 86 4.21 -9.99 4.19
N GLY A 87 5.19 -10.76 3.72
CA GLY A 87 5.06 -11.66 2.58
C GLY A 87 4.06 -12.80 2.82
N ASP A 88 3.42 -13.24 1.74
CA ASP A 88 2.53 -14.40 1.71
C ASP A 88 3.20 -15.57 0.96
N SER A 89 2.97 -16.80 1.42
CA SER A 89 3.50 -18.01 0.78
C SER A 89 2.90 -18.31 -0.60
N ASN A 90 1.73 -17.76 -0.91
CA ASN A 90 1.04 -17.87 -2.18
C ASN A 90 0.34 -16.53 -2.56
N PRO A 91 1.13 -15.51 -2.96
CA PRO A 91 0.63 -14.17 -3.21
C PRO A 91 -0.33 -14.09 -4.40
N GLU A 92 -0.21 -15.01 -5.36
CA GLU A 92 -1.11 -15.10 -6.51
C GLU A 92 -2.52 -15.54 -6.08
N ALA A 93 -2.62 -16.62 -5.29
CA ALA A 93 -3.91 -17.09 -4.78
C ALA A 93 -4.57 -16.03 -3.88
N LEU A 94 -3.78 -15.38 -3.02
CA LEU A 94 -4.26 -14.28 -2.17
C LEU A 94 -4.80 -13.12 -3.01
N GLY A 95 -4.02 -12.65 -3.99
CA GLY A 95 -4.41 -11.55 -4.87
C GLY A 95 -5.69 -11.85 -5.64
N LEU A 96 -5.79 -13.05 -6.23
CA LEU A 96 -6.98 -13.48 -6.96
C LEU A 96 -8.22 -13.54 -6.07
N TYR A 97 -8.11 -14.19 -4.90
CA TYR A 97 -9.20 -14.29 -3.95
C TYR A 97 -9.69 -12.91 -3.49
N MET A 98 -8.77 -11.97 -3.24
CA MET A 98 -9.12 -10.60 -2.87
C MET A 98 -9.84 -9.88 -4.02
N ALA A 99 -9.31 -9.94 -5.24
CA ALA A 99 -9.94 -9.33 -6.41
C ALA A 99 -11.37 -9.84 -6.66
N GLU A 100 -11.60 -11.15 -6.52
CA GLU A 100 -12.94 -11.75 -6.63
C GLU A 100 -13.86 -11.30 -5.49
N SER A 101 -13.36 -11.36 -4.26
CA SER A 101 -14.11 -11.03 -3.05
C SER A 101 -14.55 -9.57 -3.01
N LEU A 102 -13.75 -8.66 -3.56
CA LEU A 102 -14.03 -7.22 -3.53
C LEU A 102 -15.23 -6.83 -4.41
N ASN A 103 -15.56 -7.63 -5.43
CA ASN A 103 -16.68 -7.37 -6.32
C ASN A 103 -18.03 -7.32 -5.59
N LYS A 104 -18.18 -8.04 -4.46
CA LYS A 104 -19.44 -8.08 -3.70
C LYS A 104 -19.77 -6.76 -3.00
N TYR A 105 -18.79 -5.89 -2.82
CA TYR A 105 -18.98 -4.60 -2.15
C TYR A 105 -19.28 -3.46 -3.12
N GLY A 106 -19.11 -3.66 -4.43
CA GLY A 106 -19.35 -2.61 -5.42
C GLY A 106 -18.43 -1.40 -5.29
N ILE A 107 -17.21 -1.58 -4.75
CA ILE A 107 -16.24 -0.49 -4.58
C ILE A 107 -15.75 0.05 -5.94
N LEU A 108 -15.41 1.34 -5.97
CA LEU A 108 -15.03 2.07 -7.19
C LEU A 108 -13.78 1.51 -7.87
N TYR A 109 -12.71 1.27 -7.09
CA TYR A 109 -11.44 0.83 -7.66
C TYR A 109 -10.63 -0.10 -6.75
N CYS A 110 -9.82 -0.93 -7.40
CA CYS A 110 -8.75 -1.69 -6.77
C CYS A 110 -7.40 -1.16 -7.28
N HIS A 111 -6.56 -0.67 -6.37
CA HIS A 111 -5.22 -0.15 -6.66
C HIS A 111 -4.18 -1.18 -6.24
N VAL A 112 -3.46 -1.76 -7.18
CA VAL A 112 -2.55 -2.87 -6.91
C VAL A 112 -1.11 -2.51 -7.23
N ILE A 113 -0.22 -2.83 -6.29
CA ILE A 113 1.23 -2.71 -6.47
C ILE A 113 1.75 -3.87 -7.32
N GLU A 114 2.55 -3.54 -8.32
CA GLU A 114 3.19 -4.49 -9.23
C GLU A 114 4.09 -5.50 -8.52
N PRO A 115 4.12 -6.77 -8.96
CA PRO A 115 4.97 -7.81 -8.39
C PRO A 115 6.46 -7.48 -8.41
N ARG A 116 6.90 -6.64 -9.35
CA ARG A 116 8.29 -6.17 -9.43
C ARG A 116 8.72 -5.31 -8.23
N MET A 117 7.77 -4.85 -7.41
CA MET A 117 8.00 -4.04 -6.22
C MET A 117 7.93 -4.90 -4.95
N VAL A 118 8.59 -6.07 -4.94
CA VAL A 118 8.67 -6.95 -3.75
C VAL A 118 9.25 -6.19 -2.56
N THR A 119 10.31 -5.41 -2.82
CA THR A 119 10.90 -4.48 -1.85
C THR A 119 10.50 -3.05 -2.17
N GLN A 120 10.47 -2.18 -1.15
CA GLN A 120 9.86 -0.85 -1.23
C GLN A 120 10.50 0.09 -2.28
N PHE A 121 11.76 -0.15 -2.68
CA PHE A 121 12.57 0.86 -3.36
C PHE A 121 12.97 0.53 -4.80
N GLU A 122 13.08 -0.74 -5.15
CA GLU A 122 13.73 -1.19 -6.38
C GLU A 122 12.81 -2.11 -7.19
N LYS A 123 12.96 -2.03 -8.51
CA LYS A 123 12.31 -2.98 -9.42
C LYS A 123 13.12 -4.28 -9.39
N HIS A 124 12.43 -5.40 -9.26
CA HIS A 124 12.99 -6.73 -9.43
C HIS A 124 12.41 -7.37 -10.68
N GLU A 125 13.24 -8.12 -11.40
CA GLU A 125 12.74 -8.96 -12.49
C GLU A 125 11.83 -10.05 -11.92
N THR A 126 10.68 -10.25 -12.57
CA THR A 126 9.69 -11.22 -12.13
C THR A 126 8.82 -11.65 -13.29
N ILE A 127 8.38 -12.91 -13.24
CA ILE A 127 7.38 -13.47 -14.16
C ILE A 127 5.95 -13.37 -13.62
N CYS A 128 5.79 -12.96 -12.36
CA CYS A 128 4.49 -12.80 -11.72
C CYS A 128 3.70 -11.67 -12.39
N SER A 129 2.38 -11.81 -12.47
CA SER A 129 1.51 -10.88 -13.19
C SER A 129 0.25 -10.55 -12.41
N LEU A 130 -0.22 -9.30 -12.54
CA LEU A 130 -1.51 -8.85 -12.01
C LEU A 130 -2.69 -9.15 -12.96
N LEU A 131 -2.44 -9.71 -14.15
CA LEU A 131 -3.47 -10.02 -15.14
C LEU A 131 -4.62 -10.89 -14.58
N PRO A 132 -4.36 -11.95 -13.77
CA PRO A 132 -5.44 -12.71 -13.14
C PRO A 132 -6.34 -11.83 -12.26
N MET A 133 -5.75 -10.96 -11.44
CA MET A 133 -6.49 -10.01 -10.59
C MET A 133 -7.31 -9.02 -11.44
N ARG A 134 -6.71 -8.44 -12.49
CA ARG A 134 -7.40 -7.53 -13.41
C ARG A 134 -8.63 -8.19 -14.03
N LYS A 135 -8.54 -9.45 -14.45
CA LYS A 135 -9.66 -10.21 -15.05
C LYS A 135 -10.77 -10.54 -14.04
N ALA A 136 -10.38 -10.79 -12.79
CA ALA A 136 -11.30 -11.12 -11.71
C ALA A 136 -12.09 -9.90 -11.20
N PHE A 137 -11.42 -8.77 -10.97
CA PHE A 137 -12.06 -7.54 -10.50
C PHE A 137 -12.87 -6.85 -11.61
N LYS A 138 -14.10 -6.42 -11.28
CA LYS A 138 -15.06 -5.86 -12.26
C LYS A 138 -15.10 -4.34 -12.28
N GLY A 139 -14.56 -3.67 -11.27
CA GLY A 139 -14.43 -2.21 -11.23
C GLY A 139 -13.14 -1.71 -11.87
N THR A 140 -12.82 -0.44 -11.63
CA THR A 140 -11.61 0.23 -12.12
C THR A 140 -10.36 -0.37 -11.49
N PHE A 141 -9.40 -0.80 -12.29
CA PHE A 141 -8.15 -1.40 -11.83
C PHE A 141 -6.98 -0.45 -12.06
N ILE A 142 -6.37 0.00 -10.95
CA ILE A 142 -5.24 0.93 -10.95
C ILE A 142 -3.97 0.14 -10.67
N VAL A 143 -2.95 0.25 -11.51
CA VAL A 143 -1.64 -0.36 -11.25
C VAL A 143 -0.62 0.70 -10.83
N ALA A 144 0.32 0.31 -9.97
CA ALA A 144 1.42 1.17 -9.55
C ALA A 144 2.67 0.34 -9.29
N GLY A 145 3.85 0.90 -9.51
CA GLY A 145 5.09 0.21 -9.17
C GLY A 145 6.17 0.33 -10.23
N GLY A 146 6.86 1.47 -10.22
CA GLY A 146 8.00 1.68 -11.09
C GLY A 146 7.69 1.99 -12.55
N TYR A 147 6.42 2.11 -12.95
CA TYR A 147 6.05 2.54 -14.30
C TYR A 147 6.80 3.79 -14.75
N ASN A 148 7.27 3.77 -15.99
CA ASN A 148 7.54 4.96 -16.80
C ASN A 148 6.37 5.23 -17.76
N ARG A 149 6.51 6.26 -18.61
CA ARG A 149 5.49 6.66 -19.60
C ARG A 149 5.17 5.54 -20.58
N GLU A 150 6.20 4.91 -21.15
CA GLU A 150 6.06 3.88 -22.18
C GLU A 150 5.39 2.61 -21.63
N GLU A 151 5.88 2.11 -20.49
CA GLU A 151 5.28 0.99 -19.75
C GLU A 151 3.83 1.29 -19.37
N GLY A 152 3.54 2.53 -18.96
CA GLY A 152 2.19 2.99 -18.62
C GLY A 152 1.25 2.99 -19.83
N ASN A 153 1.71 3.48 -20.98
CA ASN A 153 0.92 3.44 -22.21
C ASN A 153 0.63 1.99 -22.66
N VAL A 154 1.61 1.09 -22.54
CA VAL A 154 1.45 -0.32 -22.90
C VAL A 154 0.40 -1.01 -22.03
N VAL A 155 0.43 -0.83 -20.70
CA VAL A 155 -0.49 -1.53 -19.78
C VAL A 155 -1.94 -1.08 -19.95
N ILE A 156 -2.16 0.20 -20.28
CA ILE A 156 -3.47 0.75 -20.62
C ILE A 156 -3.94 0.21 -21.97
N ALA A 157 -3.10 0.30 -23.01
CA ALA A 157 -3.45 -0.16 -24.35
C ALA A 157 -3.78 -1.66 -24.42
N SER A 158 -3.14 -2.48 -23.57
CA SER A 158 -3.41 -3.91 -23.50
C SER A 158 -4.66 -4.27 -22.68
N GLY A 159 -5.30 -3.31 -22.02
CA GLY A 159 -6.42 -3.55 -21.09
C GLY A 159 -6.01 -4.24 -19.78
N SER A 160 -4.71 -4.27 -19.46
CA SER A 160 -4.19 -4.87 -18.24
C SER A 160 -4.41 -3.99 -17.01
N ALA A 161 -4.70 -2.70 -17.20
CA ALA A 161 -5.14 -1.75 -16.20
C ALA A 161 -6.01 -0.67 -16.84
N ASP A 162 -6.82 0.01 -16.04
CA ASP A 162 -7.62 1.16 -16.48
C ASP A 162 -6.91 2.49 -16.14
N LEU A 163 -6.06 2.49 -15.10
CA LEU A 163 -5.27 3.65 -14.67
C LEU A 163 -3.87 3.21 -14.19
N VAL A 164 -2.90 4.13 -14.28
CA VAL A 164 -1.54 3.94 -13.75
C VAL A 164 -1.22 5.04 -12.75
N ALA A 165 -0.81 4.67 -11.53
CA ALA A 165 -0.42 5.63 -10.50
C ALA A 165 1.11 5.77 -10.41
N PHE A 166 1.57 7.02 -10.29
CA PHE A 166 2.97 7.40 -10.21
C PHE A 166 3.26 8.08 -8.86
N GLY A 167 4.27 7.58 -8.14
CA GLY A 167 4.72 8.16 -6.86
C GLY A 167 5.95 9.03 -7.02
N ARG A 168 7.14 8.40 -7.05
CA ARG A 168 8.45 9.07 -7.15
C ARG A 168 8.56 10.10 -8.27
N LEU A 169 8.02 9.79 -9.46
CA LEU A 169 8.04 10.72 -10.58
C LEU A 169 7.16 11.93 -10.30
N PHE A 170 6.00 11.74 -9.68
CA PHE A 170 5.07 12.83 -9.38
C PHE A 170 5.64 13.76 -8.30
N LEU A 171 6.32 13.21 -7.29
CA LEU A 171 7.00 14.01 -6.27
C LEU A 171 7.97 15.03 -6.90
N ALA A 172 8.79 14.59 -7.86
CA ALA A 172 9.78 15.45 -8.50
C ALA A 172 9.24 16.27 -9.69
N ASN A 173 8.05 15.95 -10.20
CA ASN A 173 7.48 16.56 -11.39
C ASN A 173 6.03 16.94 -11.08
N PRO A 174 5.77 18.14 -10.54
CA PRO A 174 4.41 18.57 -10.18
C PRO A 174 3.45 18.62 -11.37
N ASP A 175 4.01 18.74 -12.58
CA ASP A 175 3.36 18.75 -13.89
C ASP A 175 3.60 17.46 -14.69
N LEU A 176 3.82 16.33 -14.00
CA LEU A 176 4.09 15.02 -14.64
C LEU A 176 3.12 14.66 -15.78
N PRO A 177 1.79 14.84 -15.65
CA PRO A 177 0.88 14.52 -16.75
C PRO A 177 1.20 15.29 -18.04
N TRP A 178 1.49 16.58 -17.93
CA TRP A 178 1.83 17.40 -19.09
C TRP A 178 3.19 17.01 -19.68
N ARG A 179 4.19 16.73 -18.83
CA ARG A 179 5.48 16.21 -19.30
C ARG A 179 5.35 14.90 -20.04
N PHE A 180 4.46 14.01 -19.60
CA PHE A 180 4.17 12.77 -20.32
C PHE A 180 3.46 13.01 -21.64
N GLU A 181 2.51 13.95 -21.70
CA GLU A 181 1.79 14.28 -22.92
C GLU A 181 2.74 14.71 -24.05
N ILE A 182 3.67 15.61 -23.75
CA ILE A 182 4.62 16.15 -24.74
C ILE A 182 5.96 15.42 -24.78
N ASN A 183 6.11 14.35 -24.00
CA ASN A 183 7.37 13.60 -23.85
C ASN A 183 8.57 14.46 -23.42
N ALA A 184 8.35 15.39 -22.48
CA ALA A 184 9.38 16.26 -21.93
C ALA A 184 10.34 15.52 -20.99
N LYS A 185 11.51 16.12 -20.78
CA LYS A 185 12.48 15.66 -19.79
C LYS A 185 11.89 15.74 -18.39
N LEU A 186 12.06 14.66 -17.62
CA LEU A 186 11.64 14.59 -16.22
C LEU A 186 12.75 15.10 -15.30
N ASN A 187 12.34 15.83 -14.25
CA ASN A 187 13.18 16.10 -13.10
C ASN A 187 13.56 14.78 -12.41
N LYS A 188 14.78 14.75 -11.87
CA LYS A 188 15.25 13.64 -11.03
C LYS A 188 14.76 13.86 -9.60
N TYR A 189 14.16 12.83 -9.02
CA TYR A 189 13.86 12.83 -7.59
C TYR A 189 15.14 12.64 -6.75
N ASP A 190 15.18 13.21 -5.55
CA ASP A 190 16.21 12.98 -4.55
C ASP A 190 15.63 12.14 -3.41
N ARG A 191 16.18 10.95 -3.18
CA ARG A 191 15.68 10.06 -2.13
C ARG A 191 16.02 10.55 -0.73
N ASN A 192 17.07 11.37 -0.58
CA ASN A 192 17.50 11.87 0.72
C ASN A 192 16.50 12.86 1.32
N SER A 193 15.62 13.45 0.51
CA SER A 193 14.61 14.42 0.95
C SER A 193 13.20 13.84 1.13
N PHE A 194 12.96 12.55 0.86
CA PHE A 194 11.58 11.99 0.87
C PHE A 194 10.87 12.06 2.22
N TYR A 195 11.63 11.93 3.31
CA TYR A 195 11.10 11.85 4.67
C TYR A 195 11.82 12.82 5.61
N THR A 196 12.25 13.97 5.09
CA THR A 196 12.80 15.07 5.89
C THR A 196 11.67 15.97 6.42
N HIS A 197 12.02 16.87 7.35
CA HIS A 197 11.06 17.82 7.95
C HIS A 197 11.15 19.21 7.32
N ASP A 198 11.99 19.38 6.29
CA ASP A 198 12.13 20.68 5.62
C ASP A 198 10.84 20.99 4.84
N PRO A 199 10.23 22.16 5.04
CA PRO A 199 8.95 22.47 4.40
C PRO A 199 9.07 22.76 2.90
N VAL A 200 10.28 22.92 2.36
CA VAL A 200 10.52 23.35 0.98
C VAL A 200 11.41 22.35 0.23
N VAL A 201 12.58 22.03 0.79
CA VAL A 201 13.66 21.31 0.09
C VAL A 201 13.26 19.88 -0.25
N GLY A 202 13.16 19.56 -1.53
CA GLY A 202 12.75 18.26 -2.05
C GLY A 202 11.26 17.97 -1.85
N TYR A 203 10.44 19.01 -1.62
CA TYR A 203 8.99 18.90 -1.41
C TYR A 203 8.22 19.85 -2.34
N THR A 204 8.43 21.16 -2.23
CA THR A 204 7.73 22.17 -3.06
C THR A 204 8.64 22.95 -4.00
N ASP A 205 9.94 22.67 -4.00
CA ASP A 205 10.96 23.34 -4.80
C ASP A 205 11.29 22.64 -6.13
N TYR A 206 10.62 21.52 -6.44
CA TYR A 206 10.73 20.89 -7.75
C TYR A 206 10.11 21.80 -8.84
N PRO A 207 10.88 22.16 -9.89
CA PRO A 207 10.42 23.13 -10.87
C PRO A 207 9.37 22.55 -11.82
N PHE A 208 8.40 23.38 -12.19
CA PHE A 208 7.53 23.14 -13.35
C PHE A 208 8.34 23.20 -14.65
N LEU A 209 7.80 22.65 -15.73
CA LEU A 209 8.37 22.82 -17.05
C LEU A 209 8.26 24.30 -17.45
N GLU A 210 9.38 24.88 -17.87
CA GLU A 210 9.36 26.24 -18.40
C GLU A 210 8.62 26.23 -19.75
N PRO A 211 7.70 27.18 -20.00
CA PRO A 211 7.13 27.36 -21.33
C PRO A 211 8.25 27.67 -22.31
N ASP A 212 8.24 27.04 -23.50
CA ASP A 212 9.15 27.41 -24.57
C ASP A 212 8.99 28.93 -24.85
N THR A 213 10.05 29.70 -24.58
CA THR A 213 10.16 31.12 -24.97
C THR A 213 10.42 31.27 -26.45
#